data_AF-A0A142X670-F1
#
_entry.id   AF-A0A142X670-F1
#
_cell.length_a   1.000
_cell.length_b   1.000
_cell.length_c   1.000
_cell.angle_alpha   90.00
_cell.angle_beta   90.00
_cell.angle_gamma   90.00
#
_symmetry.space_group_name_H-M   'P 1'
#
loop_
_entity.id
_entity.type
_entity.pdbx_description
1 polymer ?
#
loop_
_entity_poly.entity_id
_entity_poly.type
_entity_poly.pdbx_seq_one_letter_code
_entity_poly.pdbx_strand_id
1 'polypeptide(L)'
;MIALKVRLNYQLLTIAGAEDLSVLSAILSGSVRDGVPQDHHFRLHVGGLSRSDASGQAEHREWSSPRNLTVGDFLTVEIVEADEASPVVERRPAKRSLSSKEGADVITLLSHEYLLLLHASRTEGIDLNEEDLGAVLRANRLIELGLLTQREEKVFASDLGLAFLNHNETESEFVHRYRVPRE
;
A
#
# COMPACT_ATOMS: atom_id res chain seq x y z
N MET A 1 -23.07 -13.94 5.67
CA MET A 1 -21.72 -13.37 5.39
C MET A 1 -21.12 -12.78 6.67
N ILE A 2 -19.80 -12.65 6.76
CA ILE A 2 -19.16 -11.89 7.85
C ILE A 2 -19.22 -10.39 7.53
N ALA A 3 -19.62 -9.59 8.51
CA ALA A 3 -19.81 -8.15 8.37
C ALA A 3 -19.31 -7.38 9.62
N LEU A 4 -19.11 -6.07 9.46
CA LEU A 4 -18.89 -5.13 10.54
C LEU A 4 -20.17 -4.36 10.84
N LYS A 5 -20.74 -4.59 12.01
CA LYS A 5 -21.83 -3.77 12.54
C LYS A 5 -21.25 -2.59 13.29
N VAL A 6 -21.50 -1.39 12.78
CA VAL A 6 -20.92 -0.14 13.30
C VAL A 6 -22.01 0.72 13.91
N ARG A 7 -21.81 1.14 15.17
CA ARG A 7 -22.69 2.05 15.89
C ARG A 7 -21.93 3.28 16.39
N LEU A 8 -22.57 4.44 16.31
CA LEU A 8 -22.08 5.70 16.86
C LEU A 8 -23.12 6.22 17.86
N ASN A 9 -22.71 6.50 19.09
CA ASN A 9 -23.59 6.94 20.17
C ASN A 9 -24.83 6.05 20.29
N TYR A 10 -24.61 4.73 20.29
CA TYR A 10 -25.62 3.67 20.36
C TYR A 10 -26.56 3.57 19.14
N GLN A 11 -26.47 4.47 18.17
CA GLN A 11 -27.25 4.43 16.94
C GLN A 11 -26.55 3.56 15.89
N LEU A 12 -27.32 2.69 15.23
CA LEU A 12 -26.80 1.89 14.11
C LEU A 12 -26.47 2.81 12.94
N LEU A 13 -25.19 2.82 12.57
CA LEU A 13 -24.69 3.61 11.48
C LEU A 13 -24.69 2.81 10.18
N THR A 14 -24.15 1.59 10.22
CA THR A 14 -24.15 0.68 9.06
C THR A 14 -23.84 -0.77 9.46
N ILE A 15 -24.21 -1.72 8.60
CA ILE A 15 -23.72 -3.10 8.61
C ILE A 15 -22.90 -3.27 7.32
N ALA A 16 -21.59 -3.13 7.43
CA ALA A 16 -20.68 -3.17 6.29
C ALA A 16 -20.25 -4.61 6.01
N GLY A 17 -20.55 -5.11 4.82
CA GLY A 17 -20.20 -6.46 4.41
C GLY A 17 -20.53 -6.69 2.93
N ALA A 18 -19.84 -7.65 2.34
CA ALA A 18 -20.14 -8.23 1.04
C ALA A 18 -19.43 -9.58 0.91
N GLU A 19 -19.96 -10.46 0.07
CA GLU A 19 -19.42 -11.82 -0.12
C GLU A 19 -18.07 -11.84 -0.84
N ASP A 20 -17.85 -10.85 -1.70
CA ASP A 20 -16.68 -10.73 -2.57
C ASP A 20 -15.60 -9.81 -1.97
N LEU A 21 -15.50 -9.67 -0.65
CA LEU A 21 -14.49 -8.79 -0.05
C LEU A 21 -13.10 -9.42 0.01
N SER A 22 -12.09 -8.62 -0.34
CA SER A 22 -10.68 -8.88 -0.03
C SER A 22 -10.26 -8.20 1.27
N VAL A 23 -10.81 -7.02 1.56
CA VAL A 23 -10.58 -6.26 2.79
C VAL A 23 -11.89 -5.66 3.28
N LEU A 24 -12.10 -5.71 4.60
CA LEU A 24 -13.19 -5.02 5.28
C LEU A 24 -12.63 -4.28 6.49
N SER A 25 -13.00 -3.00 6.65
CA SER A 25 -12.36 -2.12 7.63
C SER A 25 -13.31 -1.07 8.20
N ALA A 26 -13.10 -0.77 9.48
CA ALA A 26 -13.59 0.44 10.14
C ALA A 26 -12.36 1.18 10.69
N ILE A 27 -12.05 2.33 10.12
CA ILE A 27 -10.82 3.10 10.42
C ILE A 27 -11.21 4.39 11.13
N LEU A 28 -10.66 4.57 12.33
CA LEU A 28 -10.69 5.82 13.07
C LEU A 28 -9.38 6.57 12.82
N SER A 29 -9.46 7.71 12.14
CA SER A 29 -8.33 8.59 11.87
C SER A 29 -8.40 9.81 12.76
N GLY A 30 -7.27 10.26 13.30
CA GLY A 30 -7.13 11.52 14.02
C GLY A 30 -6.04 12.37 13.39
N SER A 31 -6.29 13.67 13.22
CA SER A 31 -5.25 14.62 12.85
C SER A 31 -5.17 15.77 13.85
N VAL A 32 -3.94 16.26 14.03
CA VAL A 32 -3.62 17.46 14.81
C VAL A 32 -3.00 18.44 13.82
N ARG A 33 -3.47 19.69 13.82
CA ARG A 33 -2.86 20.75 13.03
C ARG A 33 -1.85 21.49 13.91
N ASP A 34 -0.58 21.52 13.48
CA ASP A 34 0.47 22.23 14.19
C ASP A 34 0.12 23.72 14.38
N GLY A 35 0.39 24.24 15.57
CA GLY A 35 0.19 25.65 15.92
C GLY A 35 -1.25 26.07 16.26
N VAL A 36 -2.22 25.15 16.22
CA VAL A 36 -3.60 25.42 16.68
C VAL A 36 -3.89 24.55 17.91
N PRO A 37 -3.86 25.12 19.12
CA PRO A 37 -4.28 24.39 20.30
C PRO A 37 -5.75 23.98 20.16
N GLN A 38 -6.04 22.69 20.32
CA GLN A 38 -7.38 22.08 20.52
C GLN A 38 -8.21 21.66 19.30
N ASP A 39 -7.79 21.86 18.06
CA ASP A 39 -8.53 21.31 16.90
C ASP A 39 -8.10 19.85 16.62
N HIS A 40 -8.62 18.93 17.45
CA HIS A 40 -8.56 17.51 17.14
C HIS A 40 -9.65 17.14 16.15
N HIS A 41 -9.25 16.72 14.94
CA HIS A 41 -10.21 16.23 13.95
C HIS A 41 -10.15 14.70 13.91
N PHE A 42 -11.16 14.07 14.49
CA PHE A 42 -11.37 12.64 14.36
C PHE A 42 -12.35 12.35 13.24
N ARG A 43 -12.06 11.32 12.44
CA ARG A 43 -12.91 10.90 11.34
C ARG A 43 -13.03 9.38 11.30
N LEU A 44 -14.26 8.90 11.20
CA LEU A 44 -14.57 7.49 10.99
C LEU A 44 -14.82 7.21 9.51
N HIS A 45 -14.17 6.17 9.01
CA HIS A 45 -14.40 5.58 7.70
C HIS A 45 -14.80 4.12 7.85
N VAL A 46 -15.87 3.70 7.18
CA VAL A 46 -16.30 2.29 7.13
C VAL A 46 -16.32 1.86 5.66
N GLY A 47 -15.39 1.01 5.30
CA GLY A 47 -15.15 0.68 3.90
C GLY A 47 -14.43 -0.64 3.72
N GLY A 48 -14.21 -0.99 2.46
CA GLY A 48 -13.61 -2.25 2.09
C GLY A 48 -13.14 -2.24 0.64
N LEU A 49 -12.43 -3.30 0.30
CA LEU A 49 -11.94 -3.55 -1.05
C LEU A 49 -12.55 -4.86 -1.51
N SER A 50 -13.15 -4.87 -2.71
CA SER A 50 -13.60 -6.12 -3.31
C SER A 50 -12.41 -6.99 -3.74
N ARG A 51 -12.68 -8.26 -4.00
CA ARG A 51 -11.82 -9.08 -4.84
C ARG A 51 -11.84 -8.51 -6.25
N SER A 52 -10.75 -8.77 -6.99
CA SER A 52 -10.72 -8.48 -8.42
C SER A 52 -11.78 -9.30 -9.14
N ASP A 53 -12.52 -8.66 -10.03
CA ASP A 53 -13.46 -9.32 -10.92
C ASP A 53 -12.75 -10.06 -12.08
N ALA A 54 -13.53 -10.59 -13.03
CA ALA A 54 -13.00 -11.28 -14.21
C ALA A 54 -12.12 -10.38 -15.12
N SER A 55 -12.23 -9.06 -15.00
CA SER A 55 -11.38 -8.09 -15.70
C SER A 55 -10.12 -7.70 -14.92
N GLY A 56 -9.93 -8.31 -13.74
CA GLY A 56 -8.83 -7.99 -12.81
C GLY A 56 -9.05 -6.69 -12.04
N GLN A 57 -10.23 -6.08 -12.12
CA GLN A 57 -10.52 -4.80 -11.49
C GLN A 57 -11.12 -5.01 -10.09
N ALA A 58 -10.56 -4.34 -9.09
CA ALA A 58 -11.12 -4.29 -7.73
C ALA A 58 -11.82 -2.95 -7.49
N GLU A 59 -12.73 -2.92 -6.52
CA GLU A 59 -13.52 -1.75 -6.14
C GLU A 59 -13.34 -1.41 -4.66
N HIS A 60 -13.04 -0.14 -4.35
CA HIS A 60 -13.28 0.41 -3.03
C HIS A 60 -14.79 0.63 -2.84
N ARG A 61 -15.30 0.17 -1.70
CA ARG A 61 -16.71 0.34 -1.29
C ARG A 61 -16.76 1.06 0.04
N GLU A 62 -17.64 2.05 0.16
CA GLU A 62 -17.93 2.75 1.42
C GLU A 62 -19.37 2.51 1.85
N TRP A 63 -19.57 2.10 3.09
CA TRP A 63 -20.90 1.82 3.67
C TRP A 63 -21.46 2.97 4.49
N SER A 64 -20.70 4.04 4.64
CA SER A 64 -21.12 5.25 5.32
C SER A 64 -20.32 6.44 4.83
N SER A 65 -20.97 7.59 4.64
CA SER A 65 -20.24 8.85 4.46
C SER A 65 -19.31 9.09 5.65
N PRO A 66 -18.11 9.68 5.44
CA PRO A 66 -17.18 9.97 6.51
C PRO A 66 -17.85 10.76 7.64
N ARG A 67 -17.70 10.30 8.87
CA ARG A 67 -18.24 10.99 10.05
C ARG A 67 -17.14 11.69 10.81
N ASN A 68 -17.33 12.98 11.05
CA ASN A 68 -16.51 13.69 12.02
C ASN A 68 -16.95 13.25 13.43
N LEU A 69 -15.98 12.97 14.28
CA LEU A 69 -16.19 12.58 15.66
C LEU A 69 -15.64 13.64 16.60
N THR A 70 -16.23 13.72 17.77
CA THR A 70 -15.86 14.62 18.85
C THR A 70 -15.47 13.83 20.09
N VAL A 71 -14.66 14.43 20.96
CA VAL A 71 -14.31 13.81 22.24
C VAL A 71 -15.59 13.58 23.05
N GLY A 72 -15.79 12.34 23.50
CA GLY A 72 -17.00 11.91 24.20
C GLY A 72 -17.95 11.07 23.34
N ASP A 73 -17.75 11.01 22.02
CA ASP A 73 -18.48 10.08 21.16
C ASP A 73 -18.12 8.61 21.48
N PHE A 74 -19.11 7.73 21.44
CA PHE A 74 -18.96 6.30 21.63
C PHE A 74 -19.09 5.54 20.31
N LEU A 75 -17.99 4.94 19.87
CA LEU A 75 -17.95 4.08 18.70
C LEU A 75 -17.95 2.61 19.12
N THR A 76 -18.84 1.81 18.54
CA THR A 76 -18.87 0.36 18.70
C THR A 76 -18.73 -0.31 17.33
N VAL A 77 -17.79 -1.23 17.20
CA VAL A 77 -17.58 -2.05 16.01
C VAL A 77 -17.66 -3.51 16.43
N GLU A 78 -18.64 -4.23 15.90
CA GLU A 78 -18.87 -5.65 16.18
C GLU A 78 -18.66 -6.44 14.90
N ILE A 79 -17.94 -7.56 15.00
CA ILE A 79 -17.90 -8.56 13.92
C ILE A 79 -19.14 -9.42 14.09
N VAL A 80 -19.98 -9.48 13.06
CA VAL A 80 -21.25 -10.21 13.08
C VAL A 80 -21.35 -11.13 11.87
N GLU A 81 -22.13 -12.20 12.03
CA GLU A 81 -22.71 -12.89 10.88
C GLU A 81 -24.02 -12.19 10.52
N ALA A 82 -24.17 -11.84 9.25
CA ALA A 82 -25.34 -11.14 8.72
C ALA A 82 -25.80 -11.77 7.41
N ASP A 83 -27.10 -11.86 7.22
CA ASP A 83 -27.69 -12.30 5.96
C ASP A 83 -27.58 -11.19 4.90
N GLU A 84 -27.76 -9.94 5.31
CA GLU A 84 -27.74 -8.76 4.44
C GLU A 84 -26.84 -7.66 5.02
N ALA A 85 -26.18 -6.94 4.11
CA ALA A 85 -25.39 -5.76 4.43
C ALA A 85 -26.18 -4.50 4.08
N SER A 86 -25.84 -3.39 4.73
CA SER A 86 -26.36 -2.09 4.35
C SER A 86 -25.94 -1.72 2.93
N PRO A 87 -26.72 -0.89 2.21
CA PRO A 87 -26.34 -0.43 0.88
C PRO A 87 -25.00 0.32 0.90
N VAL A 88 -24.18 0.08 -0.13
CA VAL A 88 -22.95 0.83 -0.37
C VAL A 88 -23.31 2.26 -0.79
N VAL A 89 -22.74 3.25 -0.11
CA VAL A 89 -22.97 4.68 -0.35
C VAL A 89 -22.06 5.19 -1.48
N GLU A 90 -20.85 4.66 -1.58
CA GLU A 90 -19.90 5.05 -2.62
C GLU A 90 -19.10 3.85 -3.13
N ARG A 91 -18.89 3.81 -4.45
CA ARG A 91 -18.02 2.85 -5.13
C ARG A 91 -16.99 3.60 -5.95
N ARG A 92 -15.72 3.20 -5.83
CA ARG A 92 -14.62 3.75 -6.63
C ARG A 92 -13.76 2.60 -7.15
N PRO A 93 -13.33 2.62 -8.42
CA PRO A 93 -12.36 1.64 -8.89
C PRO A 93 -11.08 1.77 -8.06
N ALA A 94 -10.57 0.64 -7.57
CA ALA A 94 -9.26 0.61 -6.97
C ALA A 94 -8.24 0.97 -8.05
N LYS A 95 -7.37 1.94 -7.76
CA LYS A 95 -6.22 2.18 -8.64
C LYS A 95 -5.44 0.88 -8.69
N ARG A 96 -5.11 0.41 -9.88
CA ARG A 96 -4.12 -0.67 -10.04
C ARG A 96 -2.82 -0.14 -9.43
N SER A 97 -2.52 -0.51 -8.18
CA SER A 97 -1.11 -0.57 -7.82
C SER A 97 -0.53 -1.64 -8.73
N LEU A 98 0.52 -1.34 -9.49
CA LEU A 98 1.36 -2.38 -10.09
C LEU A 98 1.58 -3.44 -9.00
N SER A 99 0.99 -4.61 -9.18
CA SER A 99 0.79 -5.57 -8.12
C SER A 99 2.13 -5.87 -7.44
N SER A 100 2.07 -6.00 -6.12
CA SER A 100 3.15 -6.12 -5.13
C SER A 100 4.09 -7.34 -5.28
N LYS A 101 4.22 -7.93 -6.47
CA LYS A 101 5.37 -8.79 -6.80
C LYS A 101 6.27 -8.06 -7.79
N GLU A 102 5.81 -7.74 -8.99
CA GLU A 102 6.65 -7.08 -10.00
C GLU A 102 7.15 -5.70 -9.55
N GLY A 103 6.29 -4.86 -8.97
CA GLY A 103 6.72 -3.55 -8.45
C GLY A 103 7.61 -3.66 -7.21
N ALA A 104 7.39 -4.67 -6.36
CA ALA A 104 8.23 -4.92 -5.18
C ALA A 104 9.59 -5.51 -5.58
N ASP A 105 9.62 -6.38 -6.59
CA ASP A 105 10.82 -6.99 -7.15
C ASP A 105 11.67 -5.92 -7.84
N VAL A 106 11.05 -5.00 -8.59
CA VAL A 106 11.74 -3.86 -9.22
C VAL A 106 12.30 -2.89 -8.17
N ILE A 107 11.51 -2.51 -7.15
CA ILE A 107 12.00 -1.66 -6.05
C ILE A 107 13.14 -2.36 -5.29
N THR A 108 13.05 -3.68 -5.10
CA THR A 108 14.09 -4.48 -4.43
C THR A 108 15.35 -4.57 -5.28
N LEU A 109 15.23 -4.81 -6.59
CA LEU A 109 16.34 -4.84 -7.56
C LEU A 109 17.07 -3.50 -7.59
N LEU A 110 16.34 -2.40 -7.73
CA LEU A 110 16.95 -1.06 -7.77
C LEU A 110 17.56 -0.66 -6.43
N SER A 111 16.96 -1.09 -5.31
CA SER A 111 17.57 -0.91 -3.99
C SER A 111 18.86 -1.73 -3.84
N HIS A 112 18.90 -2.94 -4.39
CA HIS A 112 20.08 -3.79 -4.37
C HIS A 112 21.22 -3.23 -5.23
N GLU A 113 20.93 -2.81 -6.47
CA GLU A 113 21.92 -2.17 -7.35
C GLU A 113 22.45 -0.86 -6.75
N TYR A 114 21.58 -0.05 -6.15
CA TYR A 114 21.99 1.15 -5.43
C TYR A 114 22.96 0.84 -4.27
N LEU A 115 22.68 -0.21 -3.48
CA LEU A 115 23.54 -0.64 -2.39
C LEU A 115 24.89 -1.19 -2.89
N LEU A 116 24.90 -1.90 -4.02
CA LEU A 116 26.14 -2.38 -4.65
C LEU A 116 27.00 -1.21 -5.15
N LEU A 117 26.40 -0.21 -5.81
CA LEU A 117 27.11 0.99 -6.27
C LEU A 117 27.68 1.78 -5.08
N LEU A 118 26.91 1.97 -4.01
CA LEU A 118 27.39 2.60 -2.79
C LEU A 118 28.53 1.82 -2.12
N HIS A 119 28.46 0.49 -2.14
CA HIS A 119 29.51 -0.36 -1.58
C HIS A 119 30.81 -0.23 -2.39
N ALA A 120 30.74 -0.40 -3.71
CA ALA A 120 31.88 -0.33 -4.60
C ALA A 120 32.55 1.07 -4.57
N SER A 121 31.76 2.14 -4.46
CA SER A 121 32.30 3.49 -4.25
C SER A 121 33.12 3.60 -2.96
N ARG A 122 32.67 2.98 -1.86
CA ARG A 122 33.36 3.03 -0.56
C ARG A 122 34.57 2.11 -0.46
N THR A 123 34.54 0.93 -1.09
CA THR A 123 35.60 -0.08 -0.93
C THR A 123 36.61 -0.07 -2.06
N GLU A 124 36.18 0.24 -3.28
CA GLU A 124 37.01 0.19 -4.48
C GLU A 124 37.40 1.60 -4.98
N GLY A 125 36.90 2.66 -4.31
CA GLY A 125 37.22 4.04 -4.65
C GLY A 125 36.62 4.49 -5.99
N ILE A 126 35.52 3.86 -6.41
CA ILE A 126 34.78 4.28 -7.60
C ILE A 126 34.13 5.64 -7.30
N ASP A 127 34.52 6.65 -8.07
CA ASP A 127 33.96 8.00 -7.98
C ASP A 127 32.62 8.03 -8.72
N LEU A 128 31.52 7.92 -7.97
CA LEU A 128 30.18 8.08 -8.52
C LEU A 128 29.92 9.58 -8.65
N ASN A 129 29.71 10.06 -9.87
CA ASN A 129 29.37 11.47 -10.06
C ASN A 129 27.91 11.73 -9.61
N GLU A 130 27.57 13.00 -9.37
CA GLU A 130 26.22 13.39 -8.96
C GLU A 130 25.13 13.02 -9.99
N GLU A 131 25.51 12.86 -11.25
CA GLU A 131 24.60 12.52 -12.35
C GLU A 131 24.13 11.05 -12.25
N ASP A 132 25.05 10.13 -11.95
CA ASP A 132 24.80 8.70 -11.75
C ASP A 132 23.90 8.47 -10.54
N LEU A 133 24.22 9.11 -9.41
CA LEU A 133 23.41 9.05 -8.20
C LEU A 133 22.03 9.67 -8.42
N GLY A 134 21.96 10.77 -9.16
CA GLY A 134 20.73 11.43 -9.54
C GLY A 134 19.84 10.57 -10.45
N ALA A 135 20.43 9.79 -11.36
CA ALA A 135 19.68 8.92 -12.25
C ALA A 135 18.99 7.78 -11.50
N VAL A 136 19.69 7.14 -10.56
CA VAL A 136 19.12 6.08 -9.71
C VAL A 136 17.99 6.62 -8.83
N LEU A 137 18.19 7.80 -8.21
CA LEU A 137 17.15 8.43 -7.39
C LEU A 137 15.91 8.86 -8.21
N ARG A 138 16.11 9.34 -9.45
CA ARG A 138 15.00 9.67 -10.36
C ARG A 138 14.23 8.43 -10.79
N ALA A 139 14.93 7.33 -11.09
CA ALA A 139 14.31 6.05 -11.45
C ALA A 139 13.44 5.51 -10.31
N ASN A 140 13.99 5.46 -9.09
CA ASN A 140 13.25 5.05 -7.88
C ASN A 140 11.99 5.90 -7.68
N ARG A 141 12.11 7.22 -7.83
CA ARG A 141 10.97 8.14 -7.67
C ARG A 141 9.89 7.95 -8.75
N LEU A 142 10.27 7.67 -9.99
CA LEU A 142 9.30 7.42 -11.07
C LEU A 142 8.55 6.09 -10.88
N ILE A 143 9.20 5.10 -10.28
CA ILE A 143 8.61 3.80 -9.94
C ILE A 143 7.67 3.91 -8.73
N GLU A 144 8.07 4.63 -7.68
CA GLU A 144 7.19 4.93 -6.55
C GLU A 144 5.91 5.65 -6.99
N LEU A 145 6.01 6.51 -8.00
CA LEU A 145 4.88 7.24 -8.58
C LEU A 145 4.07 6.41 -9.59
N GLY A 146 4.50 5.19 -9.93
CA GLY A 146 3.85 4.32 -10.92
C GLY A 146 3.86 4.88 -12.33
N LEU A 147 4.86 5.71 -12.67
CA LEU A 147 4.95 6.46 -13.93
C LEU A 147 5.81 5.79 -14.99
N LEU A 148 6.45 4.66 -14.68
CA LEU A 148 7.19 3.86 -15.64
C LEU A 148 6.39 2.60 -15.98
N THR A 149 6.18 2.37 -17.27
CA THR A 149 5.65 1.09 -17.78
C THR A 149 6.81 0.10 -18.00
N GLN A 150 6.55 -1.22 -17.95
CA GLN A 150 7.55 -2.28 -18.21
C GLN A 150 8.39 -2.08 -19.50
N ARG A 151 7.83 -1.36 -20.49
CA ARG A 151 8.52 -1.07 -21.76
C ARG A 151 9.51 0.09 -21.64
N GLU A 152 9.24 1.05 -20.78
CA GLU A 152 10.08 2.21 -20.51
C GLU A 152 11.21 1.86 -19.53
N GLU A 153 10.99 0.89 -18.63
CA GLU A 153 12.01 0.33 -17.73
C GLU A 153 13.19 -0.28 -18.50
N LYS A 154 12.93 -1.05 -19.57
CA LYS A 154 13.98 -1.67 -20.39
C LYS A 154 14.82 -0.67 -21.17
N VAL A 155 14.21 0.42 -21.62
CA VAL A 155 14.90 1.50 -22.35
C VAL A 155 15.74 2.33 -21.38
N PHE A 156 15.20 2.65 -20.21
CA PHE A 156 15.92 3.40 -19.18
C PHE A 156 17.16 2.65 -18.67
N ALA A 157 17.05 1.34 -18.45
CA ALA A 157 18.19 0.50 -18.06
C ALA A 157 19.23 0.34 -19.18
N SER A 158 18.81 0.26 -20.47
CA SER A 158 19.77 0.21 -21.58
C SER A 158 20.53 1.52 -21.78
N ASP A 159 19.87 2.66 -21.57
CA ASP A 159 20.47 3.99 -21.70
C ASP A 159 21.49 4.29 -20.59
N LEU A 160 21.37 3.62 -19.43
CA LEU A 160 22.36 3.66 -18.35
C LEU A 160 23.55 2.71 -18.55
N GLY A 161 23.61 1.98 -19.66
CA GLY A 161 24.67 1.01 -19.92
C GLY A 161 24.64 -0.22 -18.99
N LEU A 162 23.55 -0.42 -18.26
CA LEU A 162 23.35 -1.56 -17.37
C LEU A 162 22.96 -2.78 -18.22
N ALA A 163 23.90 -3.69 -18.43
CA ALA A 163 23.62 -4.94 -19.10
C ALA A 163 22.77 -5.83 -18.16
N PHE A 164 21.52 -6.12 -18.55
CA PHE A 164 20.72 -7.14 -17.88
C PHE A 164 21.48 -8.47 -17.91
N LEU A 165 21.90 -8.96 -16.74
CA LEU A 165 22.23 -10.36 -16.58
C LEU A 165 20.94 -11.14 -16.80
N ASN A 166 20.83 -11.84 -17.94
CA ASN A 166 19.78 -12.81 -18.19
C ASN A 166 19.83 -13.87 -17.09
N HIS A 167 18.98 -13.74 -16.08
CA HIS A 167 18.77 -14.77 -15.06
C HIS A 167 17.85 -15.85 -15.63
N ASN A 168 18.44 -16.75 -16.41
CA ASN A 168 17.98 -18.13 -16.49
C ASN A 168 19.01 -18.97 -15.72
N GLU A 169 18.50 -19.83 -14.83
CA GLU A 169 19.20 -20.83 -14.02
C GLU A 169 19.91 -20.31 -12.76
N THR A 170 19.22 -20.39 -11.61
CA THR A 170 19.43 -21.45 -10.60
C THR A 170 18.59 -21.16 -9.36
N GLU A 171 17.71 -22.08 -8.99
CA GLU A 171 17.08 -22.11 -7.68
C GLU A 171 18.17 -22.28 -6.61
N SER A 172 18.30 -21.28 -5.74
CA SER A 172 18.99 -21.46 -4.46
C SER A 172 18.06 -20.98 -3.34
N GLU A 173 17.62 -21.92 -2.52
CA GLU A 173 16.84 -21.67 -1.30
C GLU A 173 17.62 -20.76 -0.35
N PHE A 174 17.16 -19.52 -0.16
CA PHE A 174 17.53 -18.73 1.01
C PHE A 174 16.44 -18.85 2.07
N VAL A 175 16.64 -19.79 3.01
CA VAL A 175 15.83 -19.89 4.23
C VAL A 175 16.38 -18.90 5.25
N HIS A 176 15.73 -17.75 5.43
CA HIS A 176 15.99 -16.89 6.58
C HIS A 176 15.18 -17.35 7.80
N ARG A 177 15.88 -17.83 8.84
CA ARG A 177 15.30 -18.03 10.18
C ARG A 177 15.69 -16.85 11.06
N TYR A 178 14.69 -16.09 11.51
CA TYR A 178 14.87 -15.09 12.57
C TYR A 178 14.49 -15.71 13.91
N ARG A 179 15.40 -15.61 14.89
CA ARG A 179 15.15 -15.95 16.30
C ARG A 179 14.93 -14.66 17.06
N VAL A 180 13.73 -14.50 17.60
CA VAL A 180 13.41 -13.40 18.54
C VAL A 180 13.98 -13.77 19.92
N PRO A 181 14.77 -12.90 20.58
CA PRO A 181 15.20 -13.14 21.94
C PRO A 181 14.01 -13.00 22.88
N ARG A 182 13.89 -13.94 23.84
CA ARG A 182 13.00 -13.79 24.99
C ARG A 182 13.78 -13.08 26.09
N GLU A 183 13.15 -12.08 26.68
CA GLU A 183 13.52 -11.51 27.98
C GLU A 183 13.35 -12.54 29.10
#